data_AF-L9VUQ9-F1
#
_entry.id   AF-L9VUQ9-F1
#
_cell.length_a   1.000
_cell.length_b   1.000
_cell.length_c   1.000
_cell.angle_alpha   90.00
_cell.angle_beta   90.00
_cell.angle_gamma   90.00
#
_symmetry.space_group_name_H-M   'P 1'
#
loop_
_entity.id
_entity.type
_entity.pdbx_description
1 polymer ?
#
loop_
_entity_poly.entity_id
_entity_poly.type
_entity_poly.pdbx_seq_one_letter_code
_entity_poly.pdbx_strand_id
1 'polypeptide(L)' 'MLVERTAYDEVPPRVEYAPTEKARSIFPVFGHLHRWAITYEL' A
#
# COMPACT_ATOMS: atom_id res chain seq x y z
N MET A 1 6.62 -10.45 2.98
CA MET A 1 5.28 -10.17 2.46
C MET A 1 4.91 -8.72 2.78
N LEU A 2 4.48 -7.92 1.79
CA LEU A 2 4.12 -6.49 1.97
C LEU A 2 2.61 -6.25 1.95
N VAL A 3 1.84 -7.20 1.42
CA VAL A 3 0.40 -7.11 1.32
C VAL A 3 -0.19 -8.35 1.99
N GLU A 4 -1.09 -8.13 2.95
CA GLU A 4 -1.98 -9.14 3.52
C GLU A 4 -3.20 -9.30 2.62
N ARG A 5 -3.59 -10.55 2.37
CA ARG A 5 -4.76 -10.90 1.56
C ARG A 5 -5.77 -11.60 2.46
N THR A 6 -6.99 -11.08 2.51
CA THR A 6 -8.11 -11.68 3.25
C THR A 6 -9.23 -12.01 2.26
N ALA A 7 -9.65 -13.27 2.23
CA ALA A 7 -10.79 -13.71 1.43
C ALA A 7 -12.01 -13.88 2.35
N TYR A 8 -13.16 -13.39 1.90
CA TYR A 8 -14.43 -13.52 2.60
C TYR A 8 -15.38 -14.35 1.74
N ASP A 9 -15.90 -15.42 2.32
CA ASP A 9 -16.83 -16.36 1.67
C ASP A 9 -18.29 -15.84 1.74
N GLU A 10 -18.48 -14.53 1.66
CA GLU A 10 -19.80 -13.88 1.57
C GLU A 10 -20.36 -13.97 0.13
N VAL A 11 -21.64 -13.64 -0.06
CA VAL A 11 -22.25 -13.56 -1.40
C VAL A 11 -22.62 -12.10 -1.68
N PRO A 12 -22.05 -11.46 -2.72
CA PRO A 12 -21.01 -11.98 -3.62
C PRO A 12 -19.65 -12.12 -2.93
N PRO A 13 -18.79 -13.08 -3.35
CA PRO A 13 -17.49 -13.27 -2.71
C PRO A 13 -16.59 -12.05 -2.89
N ARG A 14 -15.83 -11.72 -1.84
CA ARG A 14 -14.94 -10.55 -1.80
C ARG A 14 -13.55 -10.93 -1.33
N VAL A 15 -12.56 -10.22 -1.86
CA VAL A 15 -11.16 -10.31 -1.43
C VAL A 15 -10.66 -8.91 -1.12
N GLU A 16 -10.02 -8.75 0.03
CA GLU A 16 -9.36 -7.50 0.43
C GLU A 16 -7.85 -7.65 0.46
N TYR A 17 -7.18 -6.55 0.18
CA TYR A 17 -5.74 -6.40 0.26
C TYR A 17 -5.41 -5.24 1.19
N ALA A 18 -4.58 -5.50 2.19
CA ALA A 18 -4.15 -4.49 3.14
C ALA A 18 -2.62 -4.46 3.21
N PRO A 19 -2.00 -3.28 3.44
CA PRO A 19 -0.57 -3.23 3.71
C PRO A 19 -0.25 -3.96 5.01
N THR A 20 0.86 -4.69 5.05
CA THR A 20 1.41 -5.24 6.31
C THR A 20 2.05 -4.13 7.14
N GLU A 21 2.42 -4.43 8.39
CA GLU A 21 3.23 -3.50 9.20
C GLU A 21 4.56 -3.16 8.53
N LYS A 22 5.21 -4.16 7.91
CA LYS A 22 6.44 -3.98 7.13
C LYS A 22 6.23 -3.08 5.90
N ALA A 23 5.05 -3.11 5.28
CA ALA A 23 4.74 -2.17 4.20
C ALA A 23 4.46 -0.77 4.73
N ARG A 24 3.74 -0.65 5.86
CA ARG A 24 3.52 0.64 6.50
C ARG A 24 4.83 1.32 6.92
N SER A 25 5.83 0.56 7.40
CA SER A 25 7.13 1.12 7.80
C SER A 25 7.89 1.77 6.64
N ILE A 26 7.60 1.40 5.39
CA ILE A 26 8.22 2.01 4.20
C ILE A 26 7.38 3.12 3.58
N PHE A 27 6.18 3.42 4.08
CA PHE A 27 5.32 4.49 3.55
C PHE A 27 5.99 5.87 3.48
N PRO A 28 6.82 6.29 4.46
CA PRO A 28 7.53 7.57 4.38
C PRO A 28 8.43 7.69 3.14
N VAL A 29 8.96 6.58 2.61
CA VAL A 29 9.79 6.58 1.39
C VAL A 29 9.02 7.10 0.19
N PHE A 30 7.75 6.72 0.04
CA PHE A 30 6.89 7.24 -1.03
C PHE A 30 6.63 8.74 -0.87
N GLY A 31 6.50 9.23 0.37
CA GLY A 31 6.40 10.66 0.65
C GLY A 31 7.65 11.43 0.21
N HIS A 32 8.84 10.92 0.51
CA HIS A 32 10.10 11.51 0.05
C HIS A 32 10.24 11.47 -1.48
N LEU A 33 9.87 10.35 -2.12
CA LEU A 33 9.88 10.22 -3.57
C LEU A 33 8.93 11.21 -4.24
N HIS A 34 7.71 11.35 -3.71
CA HIS A 34 6.73 12.33 -4.20
C HIS A 34 7.24 13.77 -4.03
N ARG A 35 7.87 14.08 -2.89
CA ARG A 35 8.49 15.39 -2.66
C ARG A 35 9.61 15.68 -3.65
N TRP A 36 10.45 14.67 -3.92
CA TRP A 36 11.49 14.77 -4.93
C TRP A 36 10.89 15.03 -6.32
N ALA A 37 9.87 14.27 -6.72
CA ALA A 37 9.20 14.46 -8.02
C ALA A 37 8.64 15.88 -8.18
N ILE A 38 7.97 16.42 -7.15
CA ILE A 38 7.50 17.81 -7.14
C ILE A 38 8.64 18.81 -7.29
N THR A 39 9.78 18.57 -6.62
CA THR A 39 10.95 19.47 -6.66
C THR A 39 11.54 19.60 -8.07
N TYR A 40 11.41 18.54 -8.88
CA TYR A 40 11.96 18.49 -10.23
C TYR A 40 10.89 18.54 -11.33
N GLU A 41 9.64 18.92 -10.99
CA GLU A 41 8.51 19.06 -11.93
C GLU A 41 8.28 17.83 -12.83
N LEU A 42 8.39 16.63 -12.24
CA LEU A 42 8.17 15.34 -12.92
C LEU A 42 6.71 14.85 -12.89
#